data_AF-A0A934K085-F1
#
_entry.id   AF-A0A934K085-F1
#
_cell.length_a   1.000
_cell.length_b   1.000
_cell.length_c   1.000
_cell.angle_alpha   90.00
_cell.angle_beta   90.00
_cell.angle_gamma   90.00
#
_symmetry.space_group_name_H-M   'P 1'
#
loop_
_entity.id
_entity.type
_entity.pdbx_description
1 polymer ?
#
loop_
_entity_poly.entity_id
_entity_poly.type
_entity_poly.pdbx_seq_one_letter_code
_entity_poly.pdbx_strand_id
1 'polypeptide(L)'
;MRRDSRVTGLGSVLAAAGVAELGRRALTPRSPLPEPAAVDLRSYFSEAELARGRRFARPQLALGLASEALQLGTLAALTLRPVRALRAGGRWRRPLAGG
;
A
#
# COMPACT_ATOMS: atom_id res chain seq x y z
N MET A 1 3.86 31.42 15.19
CA MET A 1 2.96 30.78 14.18
C MET A 1 3.25 29.28 14.12
N ARG A 2 2.56 28.45 14.93
CA ARG A 2 2.68 26.98 14.87
C ARG A 2 1.86 26.52 13.66
N ARG A 3 2.49 26.24 12.51
CA ARG A 3 1.81 25.50 11.44
C ARG A 3 1.44 24.13 12.00
N ASP A 4 0.17 23.78 11.94
CA ASP A 4 -0.36 22.52 12.44
C ASP A 4 0.38 21.36 11.77
N SER A 5 1.25 20.69 12.51
CA SER A 5 2.09 19.57 12.02
C SER A 5 1.26 18.42 11.41
N ARG A 6 -0.03 18.39 11.71
CA ARG A 6 -1.01 17.47 11.13
C ARG A 6 -1.24 17.73 9.64
N VAL A 7 -1.32 19.00 9.23
CA VAL A 7 -1.50 19.40 7.82
C VAL A 7 -0.24 19.02 7.02
N THR A 8 0.93 19.20 7.61
CA THR A 8 2.20 18.80 6.99
C THR A 8 2.31 17.27 6.84
N GLY A 9 1.89 16.50 7.84
CA GLY A 9 1.93 15.03 7.79
C GLY A 9 0.93 14.42 6.81
N LEU A 10 -0.27 14.98 6.70
CA LEU A 10 -1.27 14.55 5.72
C LEU A 10 -0.79 14.89 4.29
N GLY A 11 -0.17 16.07 4.12
CA GLY A 11 0.46 16.47 2.86
C GLY A 11 1.57 15.51 2.40
N SER A 12 2.43 15.03 3.31
CA SER A 12 3.48 14.07 2.95
C SER A 12 2.93 12.69 2.55
N VAL A 13 1.87 12.22 3.21
CA VAL A 13 1.22 10.94 2.85
C VAL A 13 0.57 11.04 1.47
N LEU A 14 -0.16 12.14 1.20
CA LEU A 14 -0.77 12.39 -0.11
C LEU A 14 0.29 12.55 -1.21
N ALA A 15 1.41 13.24 -0.92
CA ALA A 15 2.51 13.36 -1.85
C ALA A 15 3.15 12.00 -2.17
N ALA A 16 3.40 11.17 -1.15
CA ALA A 16 3.94 9.82 -1.34
C ALA A 16 2.98 8.94 -2.16
N ALA A 17 1.68 8.97 -1.85
CA ALA A 17 0.65 8.27 -2.62
C ALA A 17 0.59 8.75 -4.08
N GLY A 18 0.71 10.06 -4.30
CA GLY A 18 0.79 10.65 -5.63
C GLY A 18 2.02 10.20 -6.41
N VAL A 19 3.20 10.19 -5.78
CA VAL A 19 4.44 9.69 -6.40
C VAL A 19 4.32 8.21 -6.74
N ALA A 20 3.73 7.40 -5.86
CA ALA A 20 3.51 5.98 -6.11
C ALA A 20 2.57 5.76 -7.30
N GLU A 21 1.45 6.49 -7.40
CA GLU A 21 0.52 6.40 -8.53
C GLU A 21 1.16 6.89 -9.84
N LEU A 22 1.96 7.95 -9.80
CA LEU A 22 2.73 8.41 -10.96
C LEU A 22 3.77 7.37 -11.39
N GLY A 23 4.50 6.78 -10.44
CA GLY A 23 5.43 5.69 -10.70
C GLY A 23 4.73 4.50 -11.34
N ARG A 24 3.58 4.09 -10.78
CA ARG A 24 2.74 3.03 -11.37
C ARG A 24 2.38 3.37 -12.81
N ARG A 25 1.86 4.57 -13.11
CA ARG A 25 1.51 4.97 -14.48
C ARG A 25 2.72 5.04 -15.41
N ALA A 26 3.86 5.51 -14.92
CA ALA A 26 5.09 5.60 -15.69
C ALA A 26 5.67 4.22 -16.03
N LEU A 27 5.55 3.27 -15.10
CA LEU A 27 6.06 1.90 -15.23
C LEU A 27 5.03 0.92 -15.80
N THR A 28 3.75 1.31 -15.88
CA THR A 28 2.72 0.47 -16.50
C THR A 28 3.07 0.29 -17.99
N PRO A 29 3.15 -0.95 -18.50
CA PRO A 29 3.37 -1.20 -19.92
C PRO A 29 2.33 -0.44 -20.76
N ARG A 30 2.80 0.39 -21.70
CA ARG A 30 1.92 1.17 -22.60
C ARG A 30 1.37 0.33 -23.74
N SER A 31 2.04 -0.77 -24.06
CA SER A 31 1.56 -1.73 -25.05
C SER A 31 0.41 -2.52 -24.45
N PRO A 32 -0.68 -2.73 -25.20
CA PRO A 32 -1.74 -3.62 -24.76
C PRO A 32 -1.12 -4.98 -24.46
N LEU A 33 -1.48 -5.55 -23.31
CA LEU A 33 -1.18 -6.95 -23.03
C LEU A 33 -1.74 -7.78 -24.21
N PRO A 34 -1.03 -8.82 -24.66
CA PRO A 34 -1.59 -9.77 -25.60
C PRO A 34 -2.96 -10.21 -25.09
N GLU A 35 -3.95 -10.28 -25.98
CA GLU A 35 -5.28 -10.73 -25.60
C GLU A 35 -5.13 -12.10 -24.91
N PRO A 36 -5.63 -12.26 -23.68
CA PRO A 36 -5.56 -13.54 -23.01
C PRO A 36 -6.22 -14.57 -23.91
N ALA A 37 -5.50 -15.65 -24.21
CA ALA A 37 -6.11 -16.74 -24.94
C ALA A 37 -7.36 -17.19 -24.20
N ALA A 38 -8.48 -17.34 -24.92
CA ALA A 38 -9.71 -17.89 -24.38
C ALA A 38 -9.49 -19.39 -24.12
N VAL A 39 -8.87 -19.71 -22.99
CA VAL A 39 -8.52 -21.08 -22.60
C VAL A 39 -9.65 -21.64 -21.73
N ASP A 40 -10.19 -22.79 -22.13
CA ASP A 40 -11.03 -23.56 -21.23
C ASP A 40 -10.19 -24.16 -20.11
N LEU A 41 -10.32 -23.60 -18.91
CA LEU A 41 -9.60 -24.07 -17.73
C LEU A 41 -9.85 -25.55 -17.42
N ARG A 42 -11.00 -26.11 -17.83
CA ARG A 42 -11.33 -27.53 -17.64
C ARG A 42 -10.47 -28.47 -18.47
N SER A 43 -9.82 -27.95 -19.52
CA SER A 43 -8.88 -28.72 -20.34
C SER A 43 -7.53 -28.93 -19.63
N TYR A 44 -7.23 -28.18 -18.56
CA TYR A 44 -5.96 -28.21 -17.85
C TYR A 44 -6.08 -28.57 -16.37
N PHE A 45 -7.24 -28.31 -15.77
CA PHE A 45 -7.48 -28.50 -14.35
C PHE A 45 -8.75 -29.32 -14.12
N SER A 46 -8.68 -30.23 -13.17
CA SER A 46 -9.85 -30.94 -12.68
C SER A 46 -10.81 -29.99 -11.96
N GLU A 47 -12.10 -30.34 -11.90
CA GLU A 47 -13.10 -29.58 -11.14
C GLU A 47 -12.72 -29.47 -9.65
N ALA A 48 -12.04 -30.48 -9.09
CA ALA A 48 -11.54 -30.46 -7.71
C ALA A 48 -10.44 -29.40 -7.50
N GLU A 49 -9.56 -29.20 -8.48
CA GLU A 49 -8.52 -28.16 -8.43
C GLU A 49 -9.12 -26.76 -8.60
N LEU A 50 -10.08 -26.60 -9.52
CA LEU A 50 -10.80 -25.34 -9.71
C LEU A 50 -11.58 -24.95 -8.45
N ALA A 51 -12.26 -25.90 -7.81
CA ALA A 51 -12.95 -25.67 -6.55
C ALA A 51 -11.98 -25.24 -5.43
N ARG A 52 -10.80 -25.88 -5.36
CA ARG A 52 -9.73 -25.50 -4.42
C ARG A 52 -9.23 -24.07 -4.67
N GLY A 53 -8.96 -23.72 -5.92
CA GLY A 53 -8.52 -22.38 -6.32
C GLY A 53 -9.54 -21.31 -5.92
N ARG A 54 -10.83 -21.54 -6.21
CA ARG A 54 -11.92 -20.64 -5.79
C ARG A 54 -12.00 -20.48 -4.28
N ARG A 55 -11.82 -21.58 -3.54
CA ARG A 55 -11.83 -21.57 -2.06
C ARG A 55 -10.63 -20.82 -1.49
N PHE A 56 -9.48 -20.82 -2.17
CA PHE A 56 -8.26 -20.13 -1.71
C PHE A 56 -8.26 -18.63 -2.04
N ALA A 57 -8.80 -18.24 -3.20
CA ALA A 57 -8.72 -16.86 -3.69
C ALA A 57 -9.39 -15.84 -2.75
N ARG A 58 -10.60 -16.13 -2.26
CA ARG A 58 -11.37 -15.18 -1.43
C ARG A 58 -10.73 -14.91 -0.06
N PRO A 59 -10.31 -15.93 0.72
CA PRO A 59 -9.60 -15.70 1.96
C PRO A 59 -8.26 -14.96 1.79
N GLN A 60 -7.50 -15.25 0.73
CA GLN A 60 -6.24 -14.55 0.47
C GLN A 60 -6.45 -13.06 0.19
N LEU A 61 -7.46 -12.74 -0.62
CA LEU A 61 -7.84 -11.35 -0.85
C LEU A 61 -8.24 -10.66 0.46
N ALA A 62 -9.03 -11.33 1.30
CA ALA A 62 -9.45 -10.79 2.59
C ALA A 62 -8.26 -10.54 3.53
N LEU A 63 -7.30 -11.48 3.61
CA LEU A 63 -6.07 -11.31 4.39
C LEU A 63 -5.22 -10.15 3.88
N GLY A 64 -5.06 -10.04 2.56
CA GLY A 64 -4.35 -8.92 1.94
C GLY A 64 -4.98 -7.58 2.32
N LEU A 65 -6.29 -7.45 2.15
CA LEU A 65 -7.02 -6.23 2.51
C LEU A 65 -6.96 -5.92 4.01
N ALA A 66 -7.05 -6.94 4.88
CA ALA A 66 -6.93 -6.75 6.31
C ALA A 66 -5.52 -6.27 6.71
N SER A 67 -4.47 -6.82 6.10
CA SER A 67 -3.09 -6.37 6.31
C SER A 67 -2.90 -4.91 5.90
N GLU A 68 -3.38 -4.54 4.72
CA GLU A 68 -3.32 -3.15 4.24
C GLU A 68 -4.10 -2.19 5.15
N ALA A 69 -5.30 -2.59 5.59
CA ALA A 69 -6.11 -1.81 6.52
C ALA A 69 -5.39 -1.60 7.86
N LEU A 70 -4.69 -2.62 8.38
CA LEU A 70 -3.90 -2.50 9.60
C LEU A 70 -2.71 -1.55 9.43
N GLN A 71 -1.98 -1.65 8.32
CA GLN A 71 -0.85 -0.77 8.02
C GLN A 71 -1.30 0.69 7.91
N LEU A 72 -2.34 0.95 7.11
CA LEU A 72 -2.92 2.28 6.93
C LEU A 72 -3.51 2.84 8.23
N GLY A 73 -4.25 2.01 8.97
CA GLY A 73 -4.84 2.39 10.26
C GLY A 73 -3.77 2.76 11.29
N THR A 74 -2.68 2.00 11.35
CA THR A 74 -1.55 2.29 12.25
C THR A 74 -0.87 3.60 11.87
N LEU A 75 -0.60 3.82 10.58
CA LEU A 75 0.00 5.06 10.09
C LEU A 75 -0.91 6.27 10.37
N ALA A 76 -2.21 6.14 10.13
CA ALA A 76 -3.20 7.17 10.42
C ALA A 76 -3.27 7.48 11.93
N ALA A 77 -3.25 6.45 12.78
CA ALA A 77 -3.26 6.64 14.23
C ALA A 77 -2.01 7.39 14.72
N LEU A 78 -0.83 7.02 14.23
CA LEU A 78 0.44 7.66 14.59
C LEU A 78 0.52 9.12 14.10
N THR A 79 -0.01 9.42 12.92
CA THR A 79 0.00 10.78 12.35
C THR A 79 -1.03 11.70 13.02
N LEU A 80 -2.24 11.21 13.28
CA LEU A 80 -3.31 11.99 13.90
C LEU A 80 -3.10 12.18 15.41
N ARG A 81 -2.54 11.15 16.07
CA ARG A 81 -2.31 11.12 17.52
C ARG A 81 -0.87 10.69 17.83
N PRO A 82 0.12 11.57 17.53
CA PRO A 82 1.52 11.25 17.75
C PRO A 82 1.77 10.95 19.23
N VAL A 83 2.27 9.74 19.50
CA VAL A 83 2.57 9.25 20.84
C VAL A 83 3.59 10.20 21.48
N ARG A 84 3.45 10.46 22.79
CA ARG A 84 4.33 11.41 23.51
C ARG A 84 5.83 11.10 23.31
N ALA A 85 6.21 9.84 23.11
CA ALA A 85 7.59 9.43 22.76
C ALA A 85 8.09 10.03 21.42
N LEU A 86 7.25 10.09 20.38
CA LEU A 86 7.56 10.73 19.10
C LEU A 86 7.65 12.26 19.23
N ARG A 87 6.89 12.85 20.17
CA ARG A 87 7.01 14.30 20.50
C ARG A 87 8.26 14.60 21.33
N ALA A 88 8.68 13.69 22.19
CA ALA A 88 9.92 13.79 22.97
C ALA A 88 11.18 13.64 22.09
N GLY A 89 11.06 12.93 20.96
CA GLY A 89 12.08 12.80 19.91
C GLY A 89 12.42 14.09 19.15
N GLY A 90 11.75 15.22 19.42
CA GLY A 90 12.09 16.55 18.87
C GLY A 90 13.48 17.08 19.28
N ARG A 91 14.23 16.33 20.11
CA ARG A 91 15.66 16.55 20.39
C ARG A 91 16.60 15.84 19.39
N TRP A 92 16.10 15.12 18.40
CA TRP A 92 16.90 14.66 17.25
C TRP A 92 17.03 15.75 16.19
N ARG A 93 17.48 16.93 16.62
CA ARG A 93 18.04 17.97 15.74
C ARG A 93 19.53 17.70 15.58
N ARG A 94 19.88 16.65 14.87
CA ARG A 94 21.17 16.58 14.20
C ARG A 94 20.88 16.28 12.73
N PRO A 95 21.03 17.27 11.84
CA PRO A 95 21.16 16.92 10.44
C PRO A 95 22.45 16.12 10.36
N LEU A 96 22.37 14.82 10.06
CA LEU A 96 23.50 14.10 9.50
C LEU A 96 23.64 14.58 8.06
N ALA A 97 24.10 15.82 7.91
CA ALA A 97 24.84 16.22 6.73
C ALA A 97 26.30 15.83 7.01
N GLY A 98 26.83 14.90 6.23
CA GLY A 98 28.24 14.55 6.27
C GLY A 98 28.52 13.21 5.59
N GLY A 99 28.69 13.26 4.27
CA GLY A 99 29.21 12.15 3.45
C GLY A 99 28.23 11.64 2.42
#